data_AF-A0A952QC22-F1
#
_entry.id   AF-A0A952QC22-F1
#
_cell.length_a   1.000
_cell.length_b   1.000
_cell.length_c   1.000
_cell.angle_alpha   90.00
_cell.angle_beta   90.00
_cell.angle_gamma   90.00
#
_symmetry.space_group_name_H-M   'P 1'
#
loop_
_entity.id
_entity.type
_entity.pdbx_description
1 polymer ?
#
loop_
_entity_poly.entity_id
_entity_poly.type
_entity_poly.pdbx_seq_one_letter_code
_entity_poly.pdbx_strand_id
1 'polypeptide(L)' 'MIEWSAFLIVFLASLVSACLLVTLFAVGLRLSDGGAPWRRPASVTAFVLCGLVVAFGIYLIVPVLHG' A
#
# COMPACT_ATOMS: atom_id res chain seq x y z
N MET A 1 -20.55 -26.37 -0.98
CA MET A 1 -21.29 -25.14 -0.62
C MET A 1 -20.29 -24.00 -0.64
N ILE A 2 -20.61 -22.90 -1.34
CA ILE A 2 -19.67 -21.77 -1.51
C ILE A 2 -19.54 -21.04 -0.18
N GLU A 3 -18.30 -20.84 0.28
CA GLU A 3 -17.99 -20.01 1.45
C GLU A 3 -18.09 -18.53 1.07
N TRP A 4 -19.32 -18.01 1.05
CA TRP A 4 -19.62 -16.61 0.75
C TRP A 4 -18.82 -15.63 1.63
N SER A 5 -18.47 -16.05 2.85
CA SER A 5 -17.59 -15.34 3.79
C SER A 5 -16.18 -15.14 3.25
N ALA A 6 -15.56 -16.16 2.65
CA ALA A 6 -14.20 -16.10 2.13
C ALA A 6 -14.07 -15.09 0.99
N PHE A 7 -15.06 -15.03 0.09
CA PHE A 7 -15.11 -14.04 -0.98
C PHE A 7 -15.18 -12.60 -0.45
N LEU A 8 -15.97 -12.38 0.61
CA LEU A 8 -16.16 -11.06 1.21
C LEU A 8 -14.87 -10.55 1.87
N ILE A 9 -14.10 -11.45 2.49
CA ILE A 9 -12.78 -11.15 3.08
C ILE A 9 -11.78 -10.75 2.00
N VAL A 10 -11.66 -11.50 0.90
CA VAL A 10 -10.73 -11.19 -0.20
C VAL A 10 -11.08 -9.87 -0.86
N PHE A 11 -12.38 -9.61 -1.05
CA PHE A 11 -12.87 -8.35 -1.59
C PHE A 11 -12.46 -7.18 -0.70
N LEU A 12 -12.72 -7.25 0.61
CA LEU A 12 -12.35 -6.20 1.56
C LEU A 12 -10.84 -6.02 1.66
N ALA A 13 -10.07 -7.11 1.72
CA ALA A 13 -8.61 -7.04 1.76
C ALA A 13 -8.03 -6.34 0.53
N SER A 14 -8.54 -6.68 -0.65
CA SER A 14 -8.12 -6.08 -1.93
C SER A 14 -8.53 -4.61 -2.01
N LEU A 15 -9.75 -4.27 -1.57
CA LEU A 15 -10.26 -2.90 -1.56
C LEU A 15 -9.45 -1.99 -0.62
N VAL A 16 -9.17 -2.46 0.59
CA VAL A 16 -8.36 -1.71 1.57
C VAL A 16 -6.94 -1.53 1.06
N SER A 17 -6.33 -2.58 0.51
CA SER A 17 -4.98 -2.50 -0.07
C SER A 17 -4.90 -1.49 -1.22
N ALA A 18 -5.87 -1.53 -2.14
CA ALA A 18 -5.95 -0.58 -3.25
C ALA A 18 -6.09 0.86 -2.75
N CYS A 19 -7.00 1.13 -1.81
CA CYS A 19 -7.19 2.46 -1.24
C CYS A 19 -5.92 2.97 -0.54
N LEU A 20 -5.22 2.11 0.21
CA LEU A 20 -3.96 2.46 0.90
C LEU A 20 -2.87 2.85 -0.09
N LEU A 21 -2.64 2.04 -1.13
CA LEU A 21 -1.62 2.32 -2.14
C LEU A 21 -1.92 3.61 -2.90
N VAL A 22 -3.16 3.78 -3.35
CA VAL A 22 -3.58 4.97 -4.11
C VAL A 22 -3.44 6.24 -3.27
N THR A 23 -3.86 6.22 -2.00
CA THR A 23 -3.76 7.39 -1.12
C THR A 23 -2.30 7.75 -0.81
N LEU A 24 -1.45 6.78 -0.48
CA LEU A 24 -0.02 7.04 -0.26
C LEU A 24 0.68 7.60 -1.51
N PHE A 25 0.37 7.04 -2.68
CA PHE A 25 0.98 7.49 -3.93
C PHE A 25 0.51 8.91 -4.30
N ALA A 26 -0.78 9.19 -4.18
CA ALA A 26 -1.34 10.52 -4.42
C ALA A 26 -0.77 11.57 -3.45
N VAL A 27 -0.59 11.22 -2.18
CA VAL A 27 0.06 12.07 -1.17
C VAL A 27 1.53 12.30 -1.51
N GLY A 28 2.28 11.27 -1.89
CA GLY A 28 3.67 11.38 -2.33
C GLY A 28 3.85 12.34 -3.50
N LEU A 29 2.98 12.24 -4.52
CA LEU A 29 2.97 13.17 -5.66
C LEU A 29 2.62 14.60 -5.24
N ARG A 30 1.60 14.77 -4.39
CA ARG A 30 1.20 16.09 -3.87
C ARG A 30 2.27 16.77 -3.02
N LEU A 31 3.11 16.01 -2.30
CA LEU A 31 4.25 16.57 -1.58
C LEU A 31 5.48 16.78 -2.47
N SER A 32 5.55 16.16 -3.65
CA SER A 32 6.64 16.39 -4.60
C SER A 32 6.54 17.76 -5.29
N ASP A 33 5.31 18.24 -5.51
CA ASP A 33 5.01 19.39 -6.37
C ASP A 33 5.17 20.76 -5.65
N GLY A 34 6.37 21.10 -5.16
CA GLY A 34 6.57 22.40 -4.49
C GLY A 34 7.93 22.59 -3.81
N GLY A 35 8.33 23.86 -3.68
CA GLY A 35 9.72 24.25 -3.41
C GLY A 35 10.20 24.24 -1.96
N ALA A 36 9.35 23.89 -0.98
CA ALA A 36 9.79 23.88 0.42
C ALA A 36 10.75 22.71 0.70
N PRO A 37 11.92 22.95 1.32
CA PRO A 37 12.96 21.93 1.48
C PRO A 37 12.51 20.73 2.32
N TRP A 38 11.54 20.92 3.23
CA TRP A 38 10.97 19.87 4.07
C TRP A 38 10.03 18.90 3.32
N ARG A 39 9.50 19.29 2.16
CA ARG A 39 8.55 18.44 1.42
C ARG A 39 9.22 17.28 0.68
N ARG A 40 10.52 17.40 0.38
CA ARG A 40 11.34 16.36 -0.26
C ARG A 40 11.50 15.11 0.62
N PRO A 41 11.91 15.19 1.90
CA PRO A 41 11.96 14.00 2.74
C PRO A 41 10.56 13.42 3.00
N ALA A 42 9.53 14.26 3.12
CA ALA A 42 8.18 13.79 3.39
C ALA A 42 7.56 12.97 2.23
N SER A 43 7.81 13.36 0.98
CA SER A 43 7.41 12.53 -0.18
C SER A 43 8.20 11.23 -0.26
N VAL A 44 9.50 11.24 0.06
CA VAL A 44 10.33 10.02 0.13
C VAL A 44 9.79 9.06 1.20
N THR A 45 9.44 9.55 2.39
CA THR A 45 8.82 8.72 3.44
C THR A 45 7.51 8.09 2.96
N ALA A 46 6.66 8.84 2.24
CA ALA A 46 5.45 8.28 1.65
C ALA A 46 5.77 7.19 0.60
N PHE A 47 6.77 7.39 -0.26
CA PHE A 47 7.19 6.35 -1.22
C PHE A 47 7.75 5.10 -0.52
N VAL A 48 8.57 5.26 0.50
CA VAL A 48 9.13 4.15 1.27
C VAL A 48 8.04 3.38 2.00
N LEU A 49 7.10 4.07 2.64
CA LEU A 49 5.95 3.42 3.28
C LEU A 49 5.08 2.66 2.27
N CYS A 50 4.89 3.21 1.07
CA CYS A 50 4.15 2.53 -0.01
C CYS A 50 4.87 1.23 -0.42
N GLY A 51 6.19 1.30 -0.63
CA GLY A 51 7.01 0.14 -0.93
C GLY A 51 6.97 -0.93 0.17
N LEU A 52 7.00 -0.53 1.45
CA LEU A 52 6.89 -1.44 2.59
C LEU A 52 5.52 -2.14 2.64
N VAL A 53 4.43 -1.41 2.40
CA VAL A 53 3.09 -2.01 2.35
C VAL A 53 2.98 -3.04 1.23
N VAL A 54 3.52 -2.74 0.04
CA VAL A 54 3.57 -3.70 -1.08
C VAL A 54 4.42 -4.92 -0.74
N ALA A 55 5.63 -4.72 -0.20
CA ALA A 55 6.52 -5.81 0.18
C ALA A 55 5.89 -6.73 1.23
N PHE A 56 5.18 -6.16 2.20
CA PHE A 56 4.44 -6.91 3.21
C PHE A 56 3.28 -7.72 2.60
N GLY A 57 2.56 -7.14 1.64
CA GLY A 57 1.53 -7.87 0.88
C GLY A 57 2.12 -9.05 0.10
N ILE A 58 3.25 -8.86 -0.59
CA ILE A 58 3.96 -9.93 -1.30
C ILE A 58 4.41 -11.03 -0.35
N TYR A 59 4.95 -10.66 0.82
CA TYR A 59 5.36 -11.60 1.86
C TYR A 59 4.19 -12.48 2.34
N LEU A 60 2.99 -11.92 2.47
CA LEU A 60 1.79 -12.65 2.88
C LEU A 60 1.18 -13.53 1.78
N ILE A 61 1.36 -13.18 0.50
CA ILE A 61 0.80 -13.94 -0.64
C ILE A 61 1.70 -15.11 -1.03
N VAL A 62 3.02 -14.96 -0.90
CA VAL A 62 3.99 -15.94 -1.37
C VAL A 62 4.41 -16.88 -0.23
N PRO A 63 3.94 -18.15 -0.21
CA PRO A 63 4.23 -19.12 0.84
C PRO A 63 5.72 -19.43 1.04
N VAL A 64 6.54 -19.25 0.00
CA VAL A 64 7.99 -19.43 0.06
C VAL A 64 8.71 -18.31 0.84
N LEU A 65 8.12 -17.11 0.96
CA LEU A 65 8.74 -16.00 1.68
C LEU A 65 8.46 -16.03 3.19
N HIS A 66 7.30 -16.55 3.61
CA HIS A 66 6.89 -16.63 5.01
C HIS A 66 6.81 -18.09 5.48
N GLY A 67 7.97 -18.68 5.78
CA GLY A 67 8.07 -20.04 6.32
C GLY A 67 7.32 -20.22 7.65
#